data_AF-A0A3M0Y7T7-F1
#
_entry.id   AF-A0A3M0Y7T7-F1
#
_cell.length_a   1.000
_cell.length_b   1.000
_cell.length_c   1.000
_cell.angle_alpha   90.00
_cell.angle_beta   90.00
_cell.angle_gamma   90.00
#
_symmetry.space_group_name_H-M   'P 1'
#
loop_
_entity.id
_entity.type
_entity.pdbx_description
1 polymer ?
#
loop_
_entity_poly.entity_id
_entity_poly.type
_entity_poly.pdbx_seq_one_letter_code
_entity_poly.pdbx_strand_id
1 'polypeptide(L)'
;PQLLIGHSFGGAAALRAAPQIASARAVVTIAAPFDPRHVQQHLQPADTDPGRWQVAGRPFRLDDRLLEDLAADDPGHAVAELGLPLLVMHAPADKVVGIDNARQIYQAARHPKSFVSLDSADHLFSDPEDARYAARIIAAWASRYLKPVEAPGIESLVEDNRVTVRTGAEGFYTEMFANGHALVADEPVAVGGTGHGPTPYDYLLAALGACTSMTVQMYARRKGWPLQWAVTRLRHDKIHASDCEDCETRAGKIDRFERELELVGDLGEEQRARLVEIAEKCPVHRTLHSDVRVRTTLRPKEES
;
A
#
# COMPACT_ATOMS: atom_id res chain seq x y z
N PRO A 1 5.94 -5.75 15.21
CA PRO A 1 4.90 -4.69 15.11
C PRO A 1 4.34 -4.39 16.51
N GLN A 2 4.09 -3.12 16.86
CA GLN A 2 3.50 -2.78 18.18
C GLN A 2 1.97 -3.00 18.23
N LEU A 3 1.29 -2.91 17.09
CA LEU A 3 -0.16 -3.09 16.96
C LEU A 3 -0.43 -4.24 15.98
N LEU A 4 -1.31 -5.18 16.36
CA LEU A 4 -1.89 -6.15 15.43
C LEU A 4 -3.32 -5.74 15.11
N ILE A 5 -3.68 -5.71 13.82
CA ILE A 5 -5.04 -5.46 13.35
C ILE A 5 -5.42 -6.65 12.48
N GLY A 6 -6.48 -7.34 12.84
CA GLY A 6 -6.98 -8.48 12.07
C GLY A 6 -8.45 -8.29 11.70
N HIS A 7 -8.76 -8.45 10.41
CA HIS A 7 -10.13 -8.44 9.89
C HIS A 7 -10.60 -9.86 9.62
N SER A 8 -11.86 -10.15 9.95
CA SER A 8 -12.49 -11.46 9.73
C SER A 8 -11.62 -12.58 10.32
N PHE A 9 -11.27 -13.59 9.53
CA PHE A 9 -10.35 -14.68 9.91
C PHE A 9 -9.00 -14.18 10.45
N GLY A 10 -8.46 -13.10 9.89
CA GLY A 10 -7.22 -12.47 10.36
C GLY A 10 -7.33 -11.94 11.79
N GLY A 11 -8.54 -11.60 12.26
CA GLY A 11 -8.79 -11.21 13.65
C GLY A 11 -8.55 -12.35 14.63
N ALA A 12 -9.05 -13.55 14.32
CA ALA A 12 -8.81 -14.73 15.14
C ALA A 12 -7.33 -15.14 15.15
N ALA A 13 -6.67 -15.06 13.99
CA ALA A 13 -5.23 -15.27 13.89
C ALA A 13 -4.43 -14.25 14.72
N ALA A 14 -4.81 -12.96 14.67
CA ALA A 14 -4.16 -11.91 15.44
C ALA A 14 -4.28 -12.15 16.96
N LEU A 15 -5.47 -12.54 17.44
CA LEU A 15 -5.70 -12.87 18.85
C LEU A 15 -4.76 -13.99 19.34
N ARG A 16 -4.53 -15.02 18.51
CA ARG A 16 -3.69 -16.16 18.86
C ARG A 16 -2.20 -15.90 18.73
N ALA A 17 -1.79 -15.13 17.72
CA ALA A 17 -0.39 -14.85 17.44
C ALA A 17 0.18 -13.76 18.37
N ALA A 18 -0.65 -12.81 18.83
CA ALA A 18 -0.17 -11.64 19.55
C ALA A 18 0.66 -11.95 20.83
N PRO A 19 0.30 -12.94 21.68
CA PRO A 19 1.13 -13.30 22.84
C PRO A 19 2.53 -13.79 22.49
N GLN A 20 2.73 -14.30 21.27
CA GLN A 20 4.00 -14.85 20.79
C GLN A 20 4.91 -13.76 20.20
N ILE A 21 4.41 -12.52 20.05
CA ILE A 21 5.14 -11.42 19.43
C ILE A 21 5.61 -10.45 20.53
N ALA A 22 6.88 -10.54 20.90
CA ALA A 22 7.46 -9.76 22.01
C ALA A 22 7.30 -8.22 21.84
N SER A 23 7.21 -7.74 20.61
CA SER A 23 7.02 -6.32 20.29
C SER A 23 5.56 -5.86 20.37
N ALA A 24 4.58 -6.76 20.46
CA ALA A 24 3.17 -6.44 20.49
C ALA A 24 2.79 -5.69 21.79
N ARG A 25 1.91 -4.71 21.64
CA ARG A 25 1.42 -3.83 22.71
C ARG A 25 -0.10 -3.69 22.73
N ALA A 26 -0.77 -3.95 21.62
CA ALA A 26 -2.23 -3.92 21.53
C ALA A 26 -2.73 -4.75 20.34
N VAL A 27 -3.99 -5.17 20.40
CA VAL A 27 -4.67 -5.94 19.35
C VAL A 27 -6.00 -5.28 18.99
N VAL A 28 -6.31 -5.26 17.70
CA VAL A 28 -7.61 -4.87 17.16
C VAL A 28 -8.17 -6.01 16.33
N THR A 29 -9.42 -6.37 16.59
CA THR A 29 -10.18 -7.32 15.78
C THR A 29 -11.35 -6.61 15.12
N ILE A 30 -11.51 -6.78 13.80
CA ILE A 30 -12.59 -6.19 13.01
C ILE A 30 -13.41 -7.32 12.40
N ALA A 31 -14.71 -7.40 12.70
CA ALA A 31 -15.58 -8.45 12.16
C ALA A 31 -15.06 -9.89 12.43
N ALA A 32 -14.33 -10.09 13.53
CA ALA A 32 -13.64 -11.35 13.78
C ALA A 32 -14.58 -12.42 14.35
N PRO A 33 -14.45 -13.69 13.91
CA PRO A 33 -15.16 -14.78 14.55
C PRO A 33 -14.54 -15.08 15.92
N PHE A 34 -15.37 -15.45 16.89
CA PHE A 34 -14.88 -15.95 18.17
C PHE A 34 -14.23 -17.33 17.99
N ASP A 35 -14.89 -18.19 17.23
CA ASP A 35 -14.39 -19.51 16.88
C ASP A 35 -14.10 -19.56 15.37
N PRO A 36 -12.83 -19.77 14.97
CA PRO A 36 -12.42 -19.87 13.56
C PRO A 36 -13.20 -20.94 12.77
N ARG A 37 -13.71 -21.98 13.44
CA ARG A 37 -14.53 -23.04 12.83
C ARG A 37 -15.85 -22.51 12.28
N HIS A 38 -16.40 -21.43 12.83
CA HIS A 38 -17.61 -20.81 12.27
C HIS A 38 -17.36 -20.15 10.92
N VAL A 39 -16.16 -19.61 10.68
CA VAL A 39 -15.82 -19.05 9.37
C VAL A 39 -15.52 -20.14 8.35
N GLN A 40 -15.05 -21.33 8.76
CA GLN A 40 -14.94 -22.49 7.86
C GLN A 40 -16.26 -22.85 7.17
N GLN A 41 -17.40 -22.62 7.81
CA GLN A 41 -18.72 -22.84 7.19
C GLN A 41 -19.05 -21.79 6.11
N HIS A 42 -18.42 -20.63 6.16
CA HIS A 42 -18.54 -19.56 5.17
C HIS A 42 -17.39 -19.56 4.14
N LEU A 43 -16.35 -20.37 4.37
CA LEU A 43 -15.28 -20.62 3.42
C LEU A 43 -15.81 -21.54 2.32
N GLN A 44 -15.82 -21.03 1.10
CA GLN A 44 -16.10 -21.85 -0.07
C GLN A 44 -14.79 -22.11 -0.82
N PRO A 45 -14.61 -23.28 -1.46
CA PRO A 45 -13.52 -23.48 -2.38
C PRO A 45 -13.61 -22.45 -3.50
N ALA A 46 -12.55 -21.69 -3.71
CA ALA A 46 -12.46 -20.71 -4.79
C ALA A 46 -11.90 -21.42 -6.02
N ASP A 47 -12.74 -22.23 -6.66
CA ASP A 47 -12.42 -23.14 -7.79
C ASP A 47 -11.92 -24.53 -7.33
N THR A 48 -11.44 -25.34 -8.28
CA THR A 48 -10.86 -26.69 -8.08
C THR A 48 -9.39 -26.68 -7.61
N ASP A 49 -8.78 -25.49 -7.44
CA ASP A 49 -7.40 -25.33 -6.98
C ASP A 49 -7.27 -25.58 -5.45
N PRO A 50 -6.55 -26.63 -5.01
CA PRO A 50 -6.37 -26.94 -3.59
C PRO A 50 -5.76 -25.76 -2.82
N GLY A 51 -6.31 -25.47 -1.63
CA GLY A 51 -5.82 -24.38 -0.76
C GLY A 51 -6.28 -22.98 -1.16
N ARG A 52 -7.13 -22.84 -2.19
CA ARG A 52 -7.77 -21.58 -2.57
C ARG A 52 -9.20 -21.50 -2.03
N TRP A 53 -9.45 -20.53 -1.16
CA TRP A 53 -10.71 -20.32 -0.46
C TRP A 53 -11.31 -18.97 -0.83
N GLN A 54 -12.62 -18.80 -0.68
CA GLN A 54 -13.30 -17.51 -0.78
C GLN A 54 -14.17 -17.24 0.44
N VAL A 55 -14.17 -15.99 0.89
CA VAL A 55 -15.11 -15.44 1.89
C VAL A 55 -15.74 -14.21 1.27
N ALA A 56 -17.08 -14.13 1.36
CA ALA A 56 -17.86 -13.02 0.81
C ALA A 56 -17.49 -12.68 -0.66
N GLY A 57 -17.18 -13.70 -1.47
CA GLY A 57 -16.84 -13.57 -2.89
C GLY A 57 -15.40 -13.13 -3.19
N ARG A 58 -14.54 -12.92 -2.18
CA ARG A 58 -13.11 -12.62 -2.39
C ARG A 58 -12.25 -13.87 -2.23
N PRO A 59 -11.50 -14.28 -3.27
CA PRO A 59 -10.61 -15.44 -3.18
C PRO A 59 -9.31 -15.10 -2.45
N PHE A 60 -8.78 -16.06 -1.69
CA PHE A 60 -7.48 -16.02 -1.03
C PHE A 60 -6.91 -17.44 -0.91
N ARG A 61 -5.62 -17.56 -0.55
CA ARG A 61 -5.01 -18.85 -0.26
C ARG A 61 -4.83 -19.03 1.24
N LEU A 62 -5.14 -20.22 1.72
CA LEU A 62 -5.01 -20.60 3.12
C LEU A 62 -4.52 -22.04 3.19
N ASP A 63 -3.45 -22.26 3.95
CA ASP A 63 -2.92 -23.60 4.23
C ASP A 63 -3.90 -24.33 5.17
N ASP A 64 -4.21 -25.58 4.84
CA ASP A 64 -5.06 -26.45 5.65
C ASP A 64 -4.48 -26.63 7.07
N ARG A 65 -3.15 -26.61 7.21
CA ARG A 65 -2.48 -26.65 8.52
C ARG A 65 -2.81 -25.45 9.39
N LEU A 66 -2.90 -24.26 8.79
CA LEU A 66 -3.24 -23.04 9.53
C LEU A 66 -4.68 -23.08 10.03
N LEU A 67 -5.59 -23.68 9.26
CA LEU A 67 -6.98 -23.91 9.66
C LEU A 67 -7.08 -24.90 10.83
N GLU A 68 -6.35 -26.01 10.74
CA GLU A 68 -6.28 -27.02 11.79
C GLU A 68 -5.69 -26.44 13.07
N ASP A 69 -4.55 -25.75 12.97
CA ASP A 69 -3.90 -25.09 14.09
C ASP A 69 -4.90 -24.16 14.76
N LEU A 70 -5.55 -23.26 14.01
CA LEU A 70 -6.53 -22.30 14.53
C LEU A 70 -7.75 -22.96 15.18
N ALA A 71 -8.14 -24.15 14.74
CA ALA A 71 -9.27 -24.91 15.29
C ALA A 71 -8.91 -25.78 16.52
N ALA A 72 -7.61 -26.00 16.79
CA ALA A 72 -7.16 -26.93 17.82
C ALA A 72 -7.21 -26.38 19.27
N ASP A 73 -7.15 -25.06 19.46
CA ASP A 73 -7.15 -24.43 20.79
C ASP A 73 -8.54 -23.93 21.18
N ASP A 74 -8.82 -23.90 22.48
CA ASP A 74 -10.03 -23.26 23.02
C ASP A 74 -9.98 -21.73 22.75
N PRO A 75 -10.87 -21.19 21.90
CA PRO A 75 -10.87 -19.77 21.56
C PRO A 75 -11.12 -18.88 22.79
N GLY A 76 -11.89 -19.37 23.78
CA GLY A 76 -12.12 -18.64 25.02
C GLY A 76 -10.84 -18.47 25.82
N HIS A 77 -10.05 -19.53 25.94
CA HIS A 77 -8.75 -19.50 26.61
C HIS A 77 -7.75 -18.58 25.91
N ALA A 78 -7.65 -18.66 24.57
CA ALA A 78 -6.74 -17.83 23.78
C ALA A 78 -7.01 -16.32 23.98
N VAL A 79 -8.28 -15.92 24.02
CA VAL A 79 -8.68 -14.52 24.25
C VAL A 79 -8.47 -14.11 25.72
N ALA A 80 -8.73 -15.01 26.67
CA ALA A 80 -8.58 -14.72 28.10
C ALA A 80 -7.11 -14.53 28.53
N GLU A 81 -6.19 -15.27 27.90
CA GLU A 81 -4.75 -15.22 28.17
C GLU A 81 -3.99 -14.27 27.24
N LEU A 82 -4.69 -13.46 26.44
CA LEU A 82 -4.10 -12.50 25.50
C LEU A 82 -3.08 -11.55 26.16
N GLY A 83 -3.37 -11.10 27.39
CA GLY A 83 -2.48 -10.24 28.17
C GLY A 83 -2.21 -8.84 27.58
N LEU A 84 -2.91 -8.47 26.49
CA LEU A 84 -2.74 -7.21 25.78
C LEU A 84 -4.07 -6.42 25.72
N PRO A 85 -4.02 -5.08 25.67
CA PRO A 85 -5.17 -4.25 25.32
C PRO A 85 -5.85 -4.72 24.04
N LEU A 86 -7.18 -4.86 24.10
CA LEU A 86 -8.00 -5.36 22.99
C LEU A 86 -9.10 -4.36 22.58
N LEU A 87 -9.15 -4.01 21.31
CA LEU A 87 -10.29 -3.33 20.69
C LEU A 87 -11.04 -4.28 19.77
N VAL A 88 -12.31 -4.54 20.10
CA VAL A 88 -13.23 -5.31 19.27
C VAL A 88 -14.10 -4.35 18.47
N MET A 89 -14.09 -4.45 17.15
CA MET A 89 -14.91 -3.62 16.25
C MET A 89 -15.80 -4.51 15.40
N HIS A 90 -17.10 -4.24 15.37
CA HIS A 90 -18.03 -5.10 14.65
C HIS A 90 -19.35 -4.38 14.32
N ALA A 91 -19.89 -4.65 13.13
CA ALA A 91 -21.17 -4.12 12.71
C ALA A 91 -22.33 -5.03 13.15
N PRO A 92 -23.41 -4.50 13.75
CA PRO A 92 -24.63 -5.27 14.02
C PRO A 92 -25.27 -5.86 12.74
N ALA A 93 -25.06 -5.21 11.60
CA ALA A 93 -25.60 -5.63 10.30
C ALA A 93 -24.72 -6.63 9.53
N ASP A 94 -23.59 -7.08 10.11
CA ASP A 94 -22.70 -8.05 9.46
C ASP A 94 -23.41 -9.41 9.29
N LYS A 95 -23.57 -9.82 8.02
CA LYS A 95 -24.25 -11.06 7.62
C LYS A 95 -23.30 -12.25 7.45
N VAL A 96 -21.99 -12.02 7.50
CA VAL A 96 -20.96 -13.05 7.30
C VAL A 96 -20.48 -13.54 8.66
N VAL A 97 -20.14 -12.61 9.56
CA VAL A 97 -19.79 -12.94 10.93
C VAL A 97 -20.72 -12.16 11.84
N GLY A 98 -21.69 -12.85 12.45
CA GLY A 98 -22.68 -12.21 13.29
C GLY A 98 -22.07 -11.52 14.51
N ILE A 99 -22.70 -10.43 14.95
CA ILE A 99 -22.27 -9.57 16.08
C ILE A 99 -22.06 -10.32 17.41
N ASP A 100 -22.70 -11.47 17.58
CA ASP A 100 -22.50 -12.34 18.75
C ASP A 100 -21.04 -12.80 18.91
N ASN A 101 -20.27 -12.90 17.82
CA ASN A 101 -18.85 -13.21 17.89
C ASN A 101 -18.08 -12.09 18.63
N ALA A 102 -18.36 -10.83 18.32
CA ALA A 102 -17.78 -9.69 19.03
C ALA A 102 -18.12 -9.73 20.53
N ARG A 103 -19.37 -10.08 20.86
CA ARG A 103 -19.82 -10.25 22.25
C ARG A 103 -19.01 -11.34 22.96
N GLN A 104 -18.83 -12.50 22.33
CA GLN A 104 -18.08 -13.61 22.92
C GLN A 104 -16.60 -13.26 23.12
N ILE A 105 -15.95 -12.65 22.12
CA ILE A 105 -14.56 -12.16 22.23
C ILE A 105 -14.46 -11.15 23.39
N TYR A 106 -15.34 -10.15 23.43
CA TYR A 106 -15.33 -9.13 24.47
C TYR A 106 -15.59 -9.71 25.87
N GLN A 107 -16.46 -10.72 25.99
CA GLN A 107 -16.73 -11.40 27.26
C GLN A 107 -15.53 -12.22 27.74
N ALA A 108 -14.88 -12.97 26.85
CA ALA A 108 -13.70 -13.78 27.17
C ALA A 108 -12.47 -12.93 27.54
N ALA A 109 -12.30 -11.76 26.93
CA ALA A 109 -11.14 -10.90 27.15
C ALA A 109 -11.08 -10.33 28.58
N ARG A 110 -9.86 -10.12 29.09
CA ARG A 110 -9.62 -9.34 30.33
C ARG A 110 -9.41 -7.86 30.00
N HIS A 111 -9.51 -6.98 31.00
CA HIS A 111 -9.21 -5.56 30.81
C HIS A 111 -7.70 -5.32 30.60
N PRO A 112 -7.31 -4.28 29.83
CA PRO A 112 -8.17 -3.30 29.15
C PRO A 112 -8.77 -3.83 27.84
N LYS A 113 -10.10 -3.75 27.73
CA LYS A 113 -10.86 -4.16 26.56
C LYS A 113 -11.88 -3.09 26.18
N SER A 114 -12.12 -2.93 24.89
CA SER A 114 -13.04 -1.94 24.33
C SER A 114 -13.86 -2.57 23.20
N PHE A 115 -15.10 -2.10 23.04
CA PHE A 115 -15.96 -2.47 21.92
C PHE A 115 -16.43 -1.22 21.19
N VAL A 116 -16.37 -1.23 19.87
CA VAL A 116 -16.90 -0.16 19.00
C VAL A 116 -17.81 -0.78 17.96
N SER A 117 -19.04 -0.28 17.90
CA SER A 117 -19.97 -0.65 16.84
C SER A 117 -19.58 0.05 15.53
N LEU A 118 -19.66 -0.69 14.42
CA LEU A 118 -19.47 -0.17 13.06
C LEU A 118 -20.80 0.15 12.36
N ASP A 119 -21.90 0.18 13.13
CA ASP A 119 -23.24 0.52 12.67
C ASP A 119 -23.67 -0.25 11.39
N SER A 120 -23.83 0.44 10.26
CA SER A 120 -24.32 -0.11 9.00
C SER A 120 -23.24 -0.78 8.14
N ALA A 121 -21.98 -0.78 8.55
CA ALA A 121 -20.89 -1.33 7.75
C ALA A 121 -21.15 -2.80 7.40
N ASP A 122 -20.90 -3.16 6.14
CA ASP A 122 -20.91 -4.57 5.74
C ASP A 122 -19.59 -5.26 6.10
N HIS A 123 -19.55 -6.58 5.95
CA HIS A 123 -18.39 -7.37 6.33
C HIS A 123 -17.09 -6.93 5.65
N LEU A 124 -17.17 -6.45 4.41
CA LEU A 124 -16.00 -6.15 3.57
C LEU A 124 -15.65 -4.67 3.51
N PHE A 125 -16.36 -3.81 4.24
CA PHE A 125 -16.27 -2.36 4.13
C PHE A 125 -16.41 -1.89 2.67
N SER A 126 -17.52 -2.28 2.03
CA SER A 126 -17.81 -1.86 0.65
C SER A 126 -17.94 -0.34 0.52
N ASP A 127 -18.37 0.35 1.59
CA ASP A 127 -18.30 1.81 1.69
C ASP A 127 -16.93 2.26 2.26
N PRO A 128 -16.14 3.05 1.50
CA PRO A 128 -14.87 3.59 1.99
C PRO A 128 -14.97 4.46 3.25
N GLU A 129 -16.11 5.11 3.52
CA GLU A 129 -16.28 5.94 4.73
C GLU A 129 -16.27 5.10 6.01
N ASP A 130 -16.86 3.90 5.99
CA ASP A 130 -16.84 2.98 7.13
C ASP A 130 -15.41 2.53 7.47
N ALA A 131 -14.61 2.26 6.43
CA ALA A 131 -13.20 1.90 6.60
C ALA A 131 -12.38 3.06 7.19
N ARG A 132 -12.63 4.30 6.72
CA ARG A 132 -11.98 5.52 7.25
C ARG A 132 -12.38 5.77 8.70
N TYR A 133 -13.65 5.59 9.04
CA TYR A 133 -14.13 5.70 10.41
C TYR A 133 -13.42 4.69 11.32
N ALA A 134 -13.40 3.40 10.95
CA ALA A 134 -12.71 2.36 11.70
C ALA A 134 -11.23 2.70 11.90
N ALA A 135 -10.53 3.11 10.82
CA ALA A 135 -9.12 3.50 10.89
C ALA A 135 -8.85 4.67 11.86
N ARG A 136 -9.69 5.72 11.86
CA ARG A 136 -9.55 6.87 12.77
C ARG A 136 -9.72 6.45 14.23
N ILE A 137 -10.71 5.62 14.52
CA ILE A 137 -10.95 5.11 15.88
C ILE A 137 -9.79 4.23 16.33
N ILE A 138 -9.30 3.33 15.46
CA ILE A 138 -8.14 2.47 15.75
C ILE A 138 -6.92 3.31 16.06
N ALA A 139 -6.61 4.31 15.24
CA ALA A 139 -5.46 5.20 15.45
C ALA A 139 -5.57 5.94 16.79
N ALA A 140 -6.72 6.54 17.08
CA ALA A 140 -6.97 7.26 18.31
C ALA A 140 -6.86 6.34 19.54
N TRP A 141 -7.51 5.17 19.51
CA TRP A 141 -7.48 4.20 20.61
C TRP A 141 -6.08 3.62 20.84
N ALA A 142 -5.38 3.25 19.77
CA ALA A 142 -4.06 2.64 19.86
C ALA A 142 -2.99 3.61 20.39
N SER A 143 -3.14 4.91 20.14
CA SER A 143 -2.21 5.95 20.64
C SER A 143 -1.98 5.89 22.16
N ARG A 144 -2.93 5.33 22.92
CA ARG A 144 -2.82 5.15 24.37
C ARG A 144 -1.80 4.08 24.79
N TYR A 145 -1.53 3.09 23.92
CA TYR A 145 -0.76 1.89 24.23
C TYR A 145 0.54 1.78 23.45
N LEU A 146 0.58 2.36 22.24
CA LEU A 146 1.76 2.32 21.41
C LEU A 146 2.78 3.34 21.91
N LYS A 147 4.05 2.95 21.95
CA LYS A 147 5.12 3.92 22.15
C LYS A 147 5.24 4.74 20.86
N PRO A 148 5.30 6.08 20.94
CA PRO A 148 5.69 6.90 19.80
C PRO A 148 6.95 6.30 19.18
N VAL A 149 6.98 6.18 17.86
CA VAL A 149 8.25 5.95 17.17
C VAL A 149 9.11 7.18 17.52
N GLU A 150 10.24 6.97 18.19
CA GLU A 150 11.08 8.06 18.72
C GLU A 150 11.64 8.98 17.63
N ALA A 151 11.52 8.59 16.35
CA ALA A 151 11.82 9.45 15.21
C ALA A 151 10.58 10.31 14.87
N PRO A 152 10.72 11.65 14.78
CA PRO A 152 9.69 12.49 14.20
C PRO A 152 9.27 11.95 12.83
N GLY A 153 7.96 11.79 12.61
CA GLY A 153 7.44 11.42 11.30
C GLY A 153 7.89 12.44 10.24
N ILE A 154 8.00 12.03 8.97
CA ILE A 154 8.47 12.91 7.90
C ILE A 154 7.69 14.22 7.82
N GLU A 155 6.42 14.22 8.22
CA GLU A 155 5.53 15.39 8.31
C GLU A 155 6.15 16.53 9.13
N SER A 156 6.90 16.23 10.20
CA SER A 156 7.58 17.24 11.02
C SER A 156 8.76 17.91 10.32
N LEU A 157 9.26 17.31 9.24
CA LEU A 157 10.34 17.84 8.41
C LEU A 157 9.81 18.60 7.17
N VAL A 158 8.50 18.56 6.92
CA VAL A 158 7.89 19.24 5.79
C VAL A 158 7.78 20.73 6.12
N GLU A 159 8.56 21.55 5.41
CA GLU A 159 8.55 23.01 5.60
C GLU A 159 7.51 23.70 4.71
N ASP A 160 7.38 23.25 3.46
CA ASP A 160 6.53 23.85 2.43
C ASP A 160 6.09 22.81 1.37
N ASN A 161 5.74 23.24 0.16
CA ASN A 161 5.32 22.36 -0.94
C ASN A 161 6.50 21.65 -1.65
N ARG A 162 7.72 21.71 -1.12
CA ARG A 162 8.86 20.94 -1.63
C ARG A 162 8.66 19.44 -1.40
N VAL A 163 9.38 18.67 -2.22
CA VAL A 163 9.56 17.24 -1.96
C VAL A 163 10.54 17.10 -0.79
N THR A 164 10.08 16.48 0.29
CA THR A 164 10.88 16.13 1.46
C THR A 164 11.09 14.63 1.46
N VAL A 165 12.32 14.17 1.67
CA VAL A 165 12.66 12.74 1.74
C VAL A 165 13.47 12.47 3.00
N ARG A 166 13.20 11.35 3.66
CA ARG A 166 13.91 10.92 4.88
C ARG A 166 14.26 9.44 4.78
N THR A 167 15.54 9.13 4.91
CA THR A 167 16.04 7.77 5.05
C THR A 167 16.12 7.37 6.53
N GLY A 168 16.09 6.07 6.80
CA GLY A 168 16.48 5.51 8.09
C GLY A 168 18.01 5.47 8.28
N ALA A 169 18.45 4.94 9.42
CA ALA A 169 19.87 4.67 9.70
C ALA A 169 20.38 3.40 8.99
N GLU A 170 19.48 2.51 8.59
CA GLU A 170 19.78 1.22 7.96
C GLU A 170 18.93 1.03 6.70
N GLY A 171 19.49 0.35 5.70
CA GLY A 171 18.81 0.02 4.44
C GLY A 171 18.53 1.23 3.53
N PHE A 172 17.68 1.01 2.53
CA PHE A 172 17.29 2.02 1.53
C PHE A 172 15.83 2.47 1.63
N TYR A 173 15.08 1.96 2.62
CA TYR A 173 13.71 2.40 2.84
C TYR A 173 13.69 3.88 3.17
N THR A 174 12.93 4.62 2.36
CA THR A 174 12.89 6.08 2.36
C THR A 174 11.45 6.53 2.42
N GLU A 175 11.11 7.30 3.45
CA GLU A 175 9.84 8.02 3.53
C GLU A 175 9.93 9.28 2.66
N MET A 176 8.85 9.60 1.96
CA MET A 176 8.79 10.78 1.10
C MET A 176 7.48 11.53 1.29
N PHE A 177 7.54 12.85 1.16
CA PHE A 177 6.37 13.71 1.18
C PHE A 177 6.45 14.70 0.02
N ALA A 178 5.44 14.70 -0.83
CA ALA A 178 5.38 15.56 -2.00
C ALA A 178 4.01 16.22 -2.09
N ASN A 179 3.96 17.55 -1.91
CA ASN A 179 2.76 18.36 -2.08
C ASN A 179 1.51 17.80 -1.36
N GLY A 180 1.65 17.42 -0.08
CA GLY A 180 0.55 16.88 0.72
C GLY A 180 0.36 15.35 0.63
N HIS A 181 1.18 14.65 -0.16
CA HIS A 181 1.06 13.21 -0.35
C HIS A 181 2.26 12.46 0.23
N ALA A 182 1.98 11.50 1.11
CA ALA A 182 2.96 10.55 1.59
C ALA A 182 3.26 9.49 0.51
N LEU A 183 4.54 9.20 0.33
CA LEU A 183 5.09 8.24 -0.63
C LEU A 183 6.23 7.47 0.05
N VAL A 184 6.66 6.36 -0.54
CA VAL A 184 7.79 5.56 -0.05
C VAL A 184 8.69 5.19 -1.22
N ALA A 185 10.00 5.23 -1.04
CA ALA A 185 10.96 4.69 -2.00
C ALA A 185 11.81 3.63 -1.30
N ASP A 186 12.26 2.64 -2.05
CA ASP A 186 13.13 1.59 -1.53
C ASP A 186 13.94 0.97 -2.68
N GLU A 187 14.88 0.11 -2.35
CA GLU A 187 15.61 -0.68 -3.32
C GLU A 187 15.26 -2.18 -3.19
N PRO A 188 15.53 -3.01 -4.20
CA PRO A 188 15.42 -4.45 -4.09
C PRO A 188 16.34 -5.01 -3.00
N VAL A 189 15.94 -6.13 -2.40
CA VAL A 189 16.74 -6.86 -1.40
C VAL A 189 18.14 -7.21 -1.93
N ALA A 190 18.23 -7.52 -3.23
CA ALA A 190 19.50 -7.89 -3.88
C ALA A 190 20.58 -6.81 -3.83
N VAL A 191 20.20 -5.55 -3.63
CA VAL A 191 21.13 -4.42 -3.50
C VAL A 191 21.07 -3.76 -2.12
N GLY A 192 20.44 -4.42 -1.13
CA GLY A 192 20.42 -4.01 0.27
C GLY A 192 19.18 -3.22 0.73
N GLY A 193 18.13 -3.13 -0.10
CA GLY A 193 16.86 -2.52 0.31
C GLY A 193 15.91 -3.53 0.93
N THR A 194 14.67 -3.11 1.22
CA THR A 194 13.64 -3.99 1.79
C THR A 194 12.58 -4.44 0.78
N GLY A 195 12.58 -3.88 -0.43
CA GLY A 195 11.58 -4.15 -1.47
C GLY A 195 10.16 -3.68 -1.10
N HIS A 196 10.01 -2.75 -0.15
CA HIS A 196 8.71 -2.27 0.32
C HIS A 196 8.20 -1.02 -0.42
N GLY A 197 8.92 -0.57 -1.45
CA GLY A 197 8.55 0.58 -2.27
C GLY A 197 9.20 0.56 -3.66
N PRO A 198 8.74 1.43 -4.58
CA PRO A 198 9.38 1.61 -5.87
C PRO A 198 10.81 2.15 -5.73
N THR A 199 11.65 1.84 -6.70
CA THR A 199 13.00 2.40 -6.78
C THR A 199 12.96 3.88 -7.18
N PRO A 200 14.03 4.65 -6.92
CA PRO A 200 14.16 6.01 -7.44
C PRO A 200 14.03 6.09 -8.97
N TYR A 201 14.50 5.06 -9.70
CA TYR A 201 14.33 4.98 -11.15
C TYR A 201 12.89 4.68 -11.56
N ASP A 202 12.15 3.87 -10.80
CA ASP A 202 10.71 3.69 -11.02
C ASP A 202 9.95 5.00 -10.86
N TYR A 203 10.34 5.84 -9.88
CA TYR A 203 9.76 7.18 -9.73
C TYR A 203 10.08 8.10 -10.91
N LEU A 204 11.29 8.04 -11.45
CA LEU A 204 11.67 8.79 -12.64
C LEU A 204 10.84 8.35 -13.86
N LEU A 205 10.67 7.04 -14.05
CA LEU A 205 9.81 6.47 -15.09
C LEU A 205 8.34 6.86 -14.90
N ALA A 206 7.83 6.77 -13.67
CA ALA A 206 6.45 7.16 -13.34
C ALA A 206 6.21 8.64 -13.66
N ALA A 207 7.16 9.53 -13.33
CA ALA A 207 7.08 10.95 -13.65
C ALA A 207 7.06 11.20 -15.17
N LEU A 208 7.93 10.52 -15.93
CA LEU A 208 7.95 10.61 -17.39
C LEU A 208 6.63 10.12 -18.00
N GLY A 209 6.17 8.94 -17.60
CA GLY A 209 4.95 8.31 -18.11
C GLY A 209 3.69 9.14 -17.80
N ALA A 210 3.57 9.61 -16.56
CA ALA A 210 2.48 10.48 -16.16
C ALA A 210 2.46 11.78 -16.97
N CYS A 211 3.62 12.44 -17.12
CA CYS A 211 3.73 13.68 -17.88
C CYS A 211 3.38 13.48 -19.37
N THR A 212 3.81 12.37 -19.96
CA THR A 212 3.46 11.98 -21.33
C THR A 212 1.96 11.76 -21.49
N SER A 213 1.35 10.89 -20.68
CA SER A 213 -0.09 10.61 -20.76
C SER A 213 -0.93 11.87 -20.55
N MET A 214 -0.58 12.72 -19.58
CA MET A 214 -1.25 14.02 -19.36
C MET A 214 -1.14 14.94 -20.58
N THR A 215 0.03 15.01 -21.20
CA THR A 215 0.29 15.89 -22.36
C THR A 215 -0.52 15.44 -23.59
N VAL A 216 -0.52 14.15 -23.86
CA VAL A 216 -1.28 13.55 -24.97
C VAL A 216 -2.79 13.75 -24.77
N GLN A 217 -3.30 13.47 -23.56
CA GLN A 217 -4.72 13.68 -23.23
C GLN A 217 -5.13 15.16 -23.35
N MET A 218 -4.28 16.07 -22.85
CA MET A 218 -4.50 17.50 -22.95
C MET A 218 -4.57 17.96 -24.42
N TYR A 219 -3.67 17.47 -25.27
CA TYR A 219 -3.67 17.82 -26.69
C TYR A 219 -4.91 17.28 -27.42
N ALA A 220 -5.28 16.01 -27.20
CA ALA A 220 -6.48 15.42 -27.77
C ALA A 220 -7.75 16.21 -27.40
N ARG A 221 -7.90 16.57 -26.11
CA ARG A 221 -9.02 17.41 -25.64
C ARG A 221 -9.07 18.77 -26.34
N ARG A 222 -7.93 19.45 -26.49
CA ARG A 222 -7.87 20.74 -27.20
C ARG A 222 -8.26 20.64 -28.67
N LYS A 223 -8.05 19.49 -29.30
CA LYS A 223 -8.42 19.23 -30.69
C LYS A 223 -9.81 18.61 -30.86
N GLY A 224 -10.51 18.31 -29.76
CA GLY A 224 -11.79 17.61 -29.80
C GLY A 224 -11.68 16.16 -30.29
N TRP A 225 -10.52 15.52 -30.14
CA TRP A 225 -10.31 14.15 -30.60
C TRP A 225 -10.80 13.13 -29.56
N PRO A 226 -11.43 12.02 -29.99
CA PRO A 226 -12.08 11.05 -29.10
C PRO A 226 -11.08 10.06 -28.45
N LEU A 227 -10.00 10.57 -27.88
CA LEU A 227 -9.09 9.77 -27.04
C LEU A 227 -9.74 9.54 -25.67
N GLN A 228 -10.02 8.27 -25.35
CA GLN A 228 -10.63 7.88 -24.08
C GLN A 228 -9.57 7.86 -22.97
N TRP A 229 -8.48 7.11 -23.16
CA TRP A 229 -7.31 7.09 -22.29
C TRP A 229 -6.05 6.65 -23.03
N ALA A 230 -4.90 6.90 -22.42
CA ALA A 230 -3.59 6.46 -22.90
C ALA A 230 -2.90 5.61 -21.83
N VAL A 231 -2.27 4.51 -22.25
CA VAL A 231 -1.43 3.67 -21.40
C VAL A 231 0.02 3.87 -21.82
N THR A 232 0.88 4.22 -20.86
CA THR A 232 2.32 4.39 -21.09
C THR A 232 3.06 3.34 -20.28
N ARG A 233 3.76 2.44 -20.97
CA ARG A 233 4.64 1.43 -20.36
C ARG A 233 6.08 1.87 -20.55
N LEU A 234 6.87 1.81 -19.49
CA LEU A 234 8.23 2.32 -19.48
C LEU A 234 9.19 1.31 -18.85
N ARG A 235 10.41 1.28 -19.38
CA ARG A 235 11.51 0.52 -18.80
C ARG A 235 12.79 1.34 -18.84
N HIS A 236 13.67 1.10 -17.86
CA HIS A 236 15.00 1.66 -17.78
C HIS A 236 16.03 0.53 -17.85
N ASP A 237 17.04 0.70 -18.69
CA ASP A 237 18.23 -0.16 -18.73
C ASP A 237 19.51 0.70 -18.82
N LYS A 238 20.64 0.15 -18.39
CA LYS A 238 21.97 0.71 -18.68
C LYS A 238 22.61 -0.07 -19.82
N ILE A 239 22.77 0.56 -20.98
CA ILE A 239 23.39 -0.06 -22.16
C ILE A 239 24.78 0.50 -22.42
N HIS A 240 25.60 -0.21 -23.19
CA HIS A 240 26.87 0.33 -23.64
C HIS A 240 26.64 1.37 -24.73
N ALA A 241 27.39 2.47 -24.65
CA ALA A 241 27.30 3.60 -25.59
C ALA A 241 27.61 3.19 -27.04
N SER A 242 28.37 2.11 -27.24
CA SER A 242 28.63 1.50 -28.55
C SER A 242 27.40 0.87 -29.20
N ASP A 243 26.41 0.50 -28.40
CA ASP A 243 25.24 -0.27 -28.83
C ASP A 243 24.02 0.64 -29.02
N CYS A 244 24.22 1.97 -28.95
CA CYS A 244 23.22 2.99 -29.20
C CYS A 244 23.47 3.64 -30.56
N GLU A 245 22.54 3.44 -31.50
CA GLU A 245 22.64 3.98 -32.86
C GLU A 245 22.60 5.52 -32.89
N ASP A 246 21.85 6.14 -31.97
CA ASP A 246 21.56 7.59 -31.95
C ASP A 246 22.36 8.39 -30.90
N CYS A 247 23.37 7.80 -30.27
CA CYS A 247 24.11 8.45 -29.20
C CYS A 247 25.37 9.19 -29.69
N GLU A 248 25.54 10.45 -29.27
CA GLU A 248 26.73 11.24 -29.57
C GLU A 248 27.98 10.71 -28.86
N THR A 249 27.81 10.14 -27.66
CA THR A 249 28.89 9.53 -26.88
C THR A 249 29.03 8.06 -27.24
N ARG A 250 30.25 7.60 -27.56
CA ARG A 250 30.54 6.19 -27.91
C ARG A 250 31.36 5.43 -26.85
N ALA A 251 31.57 6.03 -25.69
CA ALA A 251 32.31 5.44 -24.58
C ALA A 251 31.47 5.47 -23.30
N GLY A 252 31.52 4.38 -22.53
CA GLY A 252 30.81 4.25 -21.25
C GLY A 252 29.46 3.53 -21.35
N LYS A 253 28.69 3.58 -20.27
CA LYS A 253 27.30 3.14 -20.22
C LYS A 253 26.38 4.35 -20.22
N ILE A 254 25.27 4.24 -20.93
CA ILE A 254 24.24 5.26 -21.01
C ILE A 254 22.93 4.73 -20.43
N ASP A 255 22.14 5.62 -19.84
CA ASP A 255 20.79 5.31 -19.39
C ASP A 255 19.85 5.33 -20.61
N ARG A 256 19.19 4.20 -20.88
CA ARG A 256 18.16 4.09 -21.92
C ARG A 256 16.80 3.95 -21.26
N PHE A 257 15.89 4.85 -21.64
CA PHE A 257 14.48 4.78 -21.28
C PHE A 257 13.68 4.37 -22.52
N GLU A 258 12.96 3.25 -22.44
CA GLU A 258 12.10 2.76 -23.51
C GLU A 258 10.65 3.02 -23.15
N ARG A 259 9.89 3.63 -24.06
CA ARG A 259 8.48 3.98 -23.87
C ARG A 259 7.60 3.32 -24.93
N GLU A 260 6.61 2.58 -24.48
CA GLU A 260 5.51 2.08 -25.30
C GLU A 260 4.24 2.90 -24.98
N LEU A 261 3.61 3.46 -26.00
CA LEU A 261 2.41 4.28 -25.85
C LEU A 261 1.23 3.64 -26.58
N GLU A 262 0.20 3.29 -25.81
CA GLU A 262 -1.06 2.75 -26.32
C GLU A 262 -2.16 3.82 -26.22
N LEU A 263 -2.84 4.08 -27.34
CA LEU A 263 -3.89 5.11 -27.44
C LEU A 263 -5.25 4.44 -27.67
N VAL A 264 -6.14 4.57 -26.70
CA VAL A 264 -7.47 3.94 -26.73
C VAL A 264 -8.54 4.99 -27.04
N GLY A 265 -9.25 4.79 -28.15
CA GLY A 265 -10.26 5.71 -28.67
C GLY A 265 -10.45 5.56 -30.17
N ASP A 266 -11.53 6.15 -30.68
CA ASP A 266 -11.87 6.15 -32.11
C ASP A 266 -11.03 7.17 -32.89
N LEU A 267 -9.72 6.91 -32.91
CA LEU A 267 -8.71 7.79 -33.46
C LEU A 267 -8.27 7.30 -34.85
N GLY A 268 -8.32 8.20 -35.82
CA GLY A 268 -7.73 7.96 -37.14
C GLY A 268 -6.20 7.87 -37.09
N GLU A 269 -5.59 7.32 -38.13
CA GLU A 269 -4.13 7.10 -38.20
C GLU A 269 -3.34 8.41 -38.06
N GLU A 270 -3.76 9.48 -38.72
CA GLU A 270 -3.12 10.80 -38.61
C GLU A 270 -3.20 11.36 -37.18
N GLN A 271 -4.31 11.14 -36.47
CA GLN A 271 -4.47 11.57 -35.08
C GLN A 271 -3.52 10.79 -34.18
N ARG A 272 -3.41 9.46 -34.39
CA ARG A 272 -2.49 8.59 -33.64
C ARG A 272 -1.04 8.99 -33.86
N ALA A 273 -0.62 9.14 -35.11
CA ALA A 273 0.74 9.59 -35.46
C ALA A 273 1.06 10.93 -34.80
N ARG A 274 0.11 11.88 -34.86
CA ARG A 274 0.31 13.19 -34.22
C ARG A 274 0.38 13.10 -32.70
N LEU A 275 -0.40 12.24 -32.06
CA LEU A 275 -0.34 12.05 -30.60
C LEU A 275 1.00 11.44 -30.16
N VAL A 276 1.59 10.55 -30.96
CA VAL A 276 2.95 10.02 -30.73
C VAL A 276 3.97 11.15 -30.77
N GLU A 277 3.94 12.04 -31.78
CA GLU A 277 4.84 13.21 -31.83
C GLU A 277 4.67 14.16 -30.63
N ILE A 278 3.45 14.26 -30.09
CA ILE A 278 3.15 15.09 -28.92
C ILE A 278 3.66 14.44 -27.62
N ALA A 279 3.76 13.11 -27.58
CA ALA A 279 4.31 12.37 -26.44
C ALA A 279 5.79 12.73 -26.17
N GLU A 280 6.55 13.09 -27.22
CA GLU A 280 7.94 13.58 -27.16
C GLU A 280 8.06 15.06 -26.75
N LYS A 281 6.96 15.73 -26.43
CA LYS A 281 6.96 17.17 -26.11
C LYS A 281 6.52 17.48 -24.68
N CYS A 282 6.37 16.45 -23.84
CA CYS A 282 5.99 16.65 -22.46
C CYS A 282 7.13 17.35 -21.66
N PRO A 283 6.81 18.20 -20.67
CA PRO A 283 7.83 18.92 -19.88
C PRO A 283 8.92 18.04 -19.26
N VAL A 284 8.57 16.84 -18.76
CA VAL A 284 9.55 15.91 -18.16
C VAL A 284 10.49 15.35 -19.22
N HIS A 285 9.98 14.95 -20.38
CA HIS A 285 10.81 14.53 -21.52
C HIS A 285 11.79 15.64 -21.91
N ARG A 286 11.32 16.88 -22.04
CA ARG A 286 12.19 18.03 -22.36
C ARG A 286 13.30 18.24 -21.31
N THR A 287 12.99 17.98 -20.05
CA THR A 287 13.97 18.09 -18.96
C THR A 287 15.07 17.03 -19.10
N LEU A 288 14.70 15.78 -19.43
CA LEU A 288 15.66 14.68 -19.66
C LEU A 288 16.59 14.91 -20.86
N HIS A 289 16.17 15.71 -21.84
CA HIS A 289 16.97 16.09 -23.01
C HIS A 289 17.66 17.46 -22.88
N SER A 290 17.64 18.08 -21.71
CA SER A 290 18.23 19.40 -21.46
C SER A 290 19.42 19.33 -20.50
N ASP A 291 20.24 20.39 -20.48
CA ASP A 291 21.28 20.55 -19.46
C ASP A 291 20.65 20.91 -18.10
N VAL A 292 20.59 19.93 -17.19
CA VAL A 292 19.99 20.06 -15.85
C VAL A 292 21.08 20.30 -14.81
N ARG A 293 20.96 21.41 -14.06
CA ARG A 293 21.87 21.74 -12.96
C ARG A 293 21.26 21.41 -11.61
N VAL A 294 21.87 20.47 -10.89
CA VAL A 294 21.52 20.13 -9.51
C VAL A 294 22.52 20.79 -8.56
N ARG A 295 22.04 21.66 -7.66
CA ARG A 295 22.87 22.33 -6.65
C ARG A 295 22.59 21.75 -5.26
N THR A 296 23.64 21.28 -4.60
CA THR A 296 23.57 20.77 -3.22
C THR A 296 24.07 21.81 -2.23
N THR A 297 23.31 22.03 -1.15
CA THR A 297 23.73 22.85 -0.02
C THR A 297 23.50 22.08 1.28
N LEU A 298 24.50 22.02 2.15
CA LEU A 298 24.37 21.39 3.47
C LEU A 298 23.66 22.36 4.43
N ARG A 299 22.58 21.91 5.07
CA ARG A 299 21.94 22.67 6.17
C ARG A 299 22.87 22.60 7.39
N PRO A 300 23.24 23.73 8.01
CA PRO A 300 24.03 23.71 9.24
C PRO A 300 23.27 22.98 10.33
N LYS A 301 24.00 22.25 11.17
CA LYS A 301 23.44 21.61 12.36
C LYS A 301 22.96 22.73 13.30
N GLU A 302 21.72 22.68 13.76
CA GLU A 302 21.28 23.59 14.82
C GLU A 302 22.13 23.32 16.06
N GLU A 303 22.89 24.32 16.51
CA GLU A 303 23.60 24.27 17.78
C GLU A 303 22.53 24.28 18.88
N SER A 304 22.42 23.15 19.59
CA SER A 304 21.47 22.94 20.69
C SER A 304 21.96 23.61 21.97
#